data_AF-A0A9J6DID5-F1
#
_entry.id   AF-A0A9J6DID5-F1
#
_cell.length_a   1.000
_cell.length_b   1.000
_cell.length_c   1.000
_cell.angle_alpha   90.00
_cell.angle_beta   90.00
_cell.angle_gamma   90.00
#
_symmetry.space_group_name_H-M   'P 1'
#
loop_
_entity.id
_entity.type
_entity.pdbx_description
1 polymer ?
#
loop_
_entity_poly.entity_id
_entity_poly.type
_entity_poly.pdbx_seq_one_letter_code
_entity_poly.pdbx_strand_id
1 'polypeptide(L)'
;MIKAVKGSFKKYQEHVSAECEPSAKKAKLHQDSVGSKVDEQRSIQMDIDSAKKMLANAELLIAKGMKAKKFDDIESGQALLKEGQAKLASSLIKLEDSKKKKSCARL
;
A
#
# COMPACT_ATOMS: atom_id res chain seq x y z
N MET A 1 9.38 -39.67 30.15
CA MET A 1 8.81 -39.09 28.91
C MET A 1 7.99 -37.88 29.29
N ILE A 2 8.59 -36.69 29.21
CA ILE A 2 7.93 -35.37 29.37
C ILE A 2 8.67 -34.43 28.40
N LYS A 3 7.99 -33.93 27.38
CA LYS A 3 8.54 -32.95 26.42
C LYS A 3 8.37 -31.54 27.02
N ALA A 4 9.49 -30.88 27.32
CA ALA A 4 9.50 -29.49 27.73
C ALA A 4 9.77 -28.58 26.52
N VAL A 5 8.86 -27.63 26.28
CA VAL A 5 9.01 -26.50 25.36
C VAL A 5 9.41 -25.27 26.18
N LYS A 6 10.49 -24.59 25.79
CA LYS A 6 10.91 -23.21 26.15
C LYS A 6 12.26 -23.02 25.42
N GLY A 7 12.43 -22.22 24.38
CA GLY A 7 12.03 -20.83 24.18
C GLY A 7 13.25 -19.94 24.45
N SER A 8 13.79 -19.26 23.43
CA SER A 8 14.66 -18.07 23.63
C SER A 8 14.88 -17.31 22.33
N PHE A 9 14.13 -16.21 22.23
CA PHE A 9 14.31 -15.05 21.38
C PHE A 9 15.60 -14.29 21.77
N LYS A 10 16.48 -13.96 20.82
CA LYS A 10 17.46 -12.85 20.82
C LYS A 10 18.45 -13.10 19.68
N LYS A 11 18.99 -12.15 18.94
CA LYS A 11 18.77 -10.72 18.69
C LYS A 11 20.03 -10.38 17.88
N TYR A 12 19.87 -9.71 16.73
CA TYR A 12 20.86 -8.76 16.21
C TYR A 12 22.13 -9.48 15.68
N GLN A 13 22.87 -9.02 14.69
CA GLN A 13 23.19 -7.68 14.28
C GLN A 13 23.76 -7.85 12.85
N GLU A 14 23.17 -7.26 11.83
CA GLU A 14 23.54 -5.91 11.39
C GLU A 14 25.01 -5.84 10.94
N HIS A 15 25.16 -5.52 9.65
CA HIS A 15 26.32 -4.90 9.03
C HIS A 15 27.55 -5.81 8.86
N VAL A 16 28.34 -5.79 7.80
CA VAL A 16 28.49 -4.91 6.63
C VAL A 16 29.63 -5.55 5.83
N SER A 17 29.70 -5.25 4.54
CA SER A 17 30.89 -5.25 3.65
C SER A 17 30.65 -6.14 2.44
N ALA A 18 30.41 -5.55 1.26
CA ALA A 18 31.46 -5.11 0.32
C ALA A 18 32.06 -6.36 -0.36
N GLU A 19 32.13 -6.52 -1.68
CA GLU A 19 32.21 -5.62 -2.82
C GLU A 19 32.18 -6.51 -4.10
N CYS A 20 31.91 -5.89 -5.25
CA CYS A 20 32.39 -6.28 -6.59
C CYS A 20 31.94 -7.60 -7.28
N GLU A 21 30.92 -7.43 -8.14
CA GLU A 21 30.79 -7.90 -9.56
C GLU A 21 32.09 -8.39 -10.27
N PRO A 22 32.06 -9.28 -11.31
CA PRO A 22 31.23 -9.02 -12.50
C PRO A 22 30.67 -10.21 -13.33
N SER A 23 29.51 -9.92 -13.94
CA SER A 23 29.16 -10.21 -15.35
C SER A 23 29.25 -11.67 -15.87
N ALA A 24 28.08 -12.32 -15.97
CA ALA A 24 27.80 -13.31 -17.02
C ALA A 24 26.45 -13.02 -17.69
N LYS A 25 26.53 -12.34 -18.84
CA LYS A 25 25.43 -12.13 -19.78
C LYS A 25 24.80 -13.48 -20.17
N LYS A 26 23.47 -13.58 -20.05
CA LYS A 26 22.49 -13.77 -21.15
C LYS A 26 21.20 -14.43 -20.63
N ALA A 27 20.10 -14.02 -21.25
CA ALA A 27 18.77 -14.64 -21.24
C ALA A 27 17.84 -14.35 -20.03
N LYS A 28 17.32 -13.13 -19.92
CA LYS A 28 15.94 -12.88 -19.43
C LYS A 28 15.33 -11.65 -20.12
N LEU A 29 15.10 -11.77 -21.42
CA LEU A 29 14.11 -10.93 -22.11
C LEU A 29 12.79 -11.71 -22.08
N HIS A 30 11.73 -11.10 -21.56
CA HIS A 30 10.34 -11.58 -21.51
C HIS A 30 9.83 -12.41 -20.30
N GLN A 31 10.20 -12.06 -19.05
CA GLN A 31 9.41 -12.52 -17.88
C GLN A 31 8.92 -11.42 -16.94
N ASP A 32 9.44 -10.19 -17.01
CA ASP A 32 9.10 -9.16 -16.02
C ASP A 32 7.85 -8.33 -16.35
N SER A 33 7.33 -8.42 -17.57
CA SER A 33 6.19 -7.56 -17.97
C SER A 33 4.84 -8.05 -17.42
N VAL A 34 4.71 -9.33 -17.01
CA VAL A 34 3.45 -9.85 -16.45
C VAL A 34 3.45 -9.76 -14.91
N GLY A 35 4.56 -10.10 -14.26
CA GLY A 35 4.73 -9.95 -12.81
C GLY A 35 4.57 -8.49 -12.38
N SER A 36 5.31 -7.58 -13.02
CA SER A 36 5.25 -6.15 -12.71
C SER A 36 3.85 -5.54 -12.89
N LYS A 37 3.02 -6.05 -13.81
CA LYS A 37 1.65 -5.53 -14.05
C LYS A 37 0.64 -6.04 -13.03
N VAL A 38 0.78 -7.29 -12.59
CA VAL A 38 -0.05 -7.84 -11.50
C VAL A 38 0.29 -7.12 -10.21
N ASP A 39 1.58 -6.83 -9.98
CA ASP A 39 2.05 -6.09 -8.81
C ASP A 39 1.57 -4.63 -8.82
N GLU A 40 1.57 -3.96 -9.97
CA GLU A 40 1.07 -2.59 -10.10
C GLU A 40 -0.46 -2.51 -9.85
N GLN A 41 -1.24 -3.42 -10.44
CA GLN A 41 -2.69 -3.47 -10.20
C GLN A 41 -3.02 -3.83 -8.75
N ARG A 42 -2.25 -4.73 -8.14
CA ARG A 42 -2.38 -5.08 -6.71
C ARG A 42 -2.02 -3.90 -5.82
N SER A 43 -0.97 -3.15 -6.16
CA SER A 43 -0.56 -1.94 -5.44
C SER A 43 -1.66 -0.87 -5.49
N ILE A 44 -2.23 -0.60 -6.66
CA ILE A 44 -3.34 0.36 -6.81
C ILE A 44 -4.56 -0.08 -5.98
N GLN A 45 -4.86 -1.38 -5.95
CA GLN A 45 -5.96 -1.90 -5.14
C GLN A 45 -5.70 -1.72 -3.64
N MET A 46 -4.48 -1.97 -3.17
CA MET A 46 -4.10 -1.71 -1.78
C MET A 46 -4.22 -0.23 -1.40
N ASP A 47 -3.84 0.68 -2.30
CA ASP A 47 -3.99 2.12 -2.09
C ASP A 47 -5.46 2.52 -1.99
N ILE A 48 -6.34 1.96 -2.83
CA ILE A 48 -7.79 2.17 -2.76
C ILE A 48 -8.35 1.68 -1.42
N ASP A 49 -7.95 0.49 -0.97
CA ASP A 49 -8.44 -0.07 0.29
C ASP A 49 -7.95 0.73 1.50
N SER A 50 -6.72 1.24 1.45
CA SER A 50 -6.18 2.17 2.44
C SER A 50 -6.97 3.47 2.49
N ALA A 51 -7.26 4.09 1.34
CA ALA A 51 -8.07 5.30 1.25
C ALA A 51 -9.50 5.08 1.79
N LYS A 52 -10.13 3.94 1.48
CA LYS A 52 -11.44 3.59 2.06
C LYS A 52 -11.42 3.46 3.58
N LYS A 53 -10.37 2.85 4.14
CA LYS A 53 -10.20 2.78 5.61
C LYS A 53 -10.02 4.17 6.22
N MET A 54 -9.28 5.06 5.56
CA MET A 54 -9.17 6.45 6.01
C MET A 54 -10.52 7.17 6.02
N LEU A 55 -11.34 6.98 4.97
CA LEU A 55 -12.69 7.56 4.90
C LEU A 55 -13.59 7.02 6.01
N ALA A 56 -13.60 5.70 6.25
CA ALA A 56 -14.37 5.11 7.34
C ALA A 56 -13.94 5.62 8.72
N ASN A 57 -12.63 5.81 8.93
CA ASN A 57 -12.11 6.39 10.17
C ASN A 57 -12.50 7.86 10.32
N ALA A 58 -12.47 8.63 9.23
CA ALA A 58 -12.91 10.01 9.21
C ALA A 58 -14.39 10.15 9.60
N GLU A 59 -15.26 9.35 8.99
CA GLU A 59 -16.70 9.30 9.30
C GLU A 59 -16.94 8.94 10.77
N LEU A 60 -16.21 7.94 11.29
CA LEU A 60 -16.29 7.54 12.69
C LEU A 60 -15.85 8.68 13.62
N LEU A 61 -14.79 9.40 13.28
CA LEU A 61 -14.27 10.51 14.08
C LEU A 61 -15.25 11.69 14.11
N ILE A 62 -15.83 12.05 12.95
CA ILE A 62 -16.89 13.05 12.86
C ILE A 62 -18.11 12.63 13.69
N ALA A 63 -18.57 11.39 13.56
CA ALA A 63 -19.73 10.90 14.32
C ALA A 63 -19.49 10.94 15.84
N LYS A 64 -18.28 10.56 16.29
CA LYS A 64 -17.87 10.67 17.70
C LYS A 64 -17.81 12.12 18.16
N GLY A 65 -17.22 13.01 17.37
CA GLY A 65 -17.12 14.44 17.65
C GLY A 65 -18.50 15.09 17.77
N MET A 66 -19.42 14.78 16.85
CA MET A 66 -20.81 15.24 16.89
C MET A 66 -21.54 14.76 18.15
N LYS A 67 -21.39 13.49 18.51
CA LYS A 67 -22.01 12.92 19.72
C LYS A 67 -21.44 13.55 21.01
N ALA A 68 -20.15 13.81 21.04
CA ALA A 68 -19.45 14.40 22.18
C ALA A 68 -19.46 15.94 22.19
N LYS A 69 -20.02 16.59 21.15
CA LYS A 69 -19.93 18.04 20.90
C LYS A 69 -18.49 18.57 20.92
N LYS A 70 -17.54 17.76 20.44
CA LYS A 70 -16.12 18.11 20.31
C LYS A 70 -15.82 18.56 18.89
N PHE A 71 -15.61 19.86 18.70
CA PHE A 71 -15.34 20.42 17.38
C PHE A 71 -13.99 20.00 16.81
N ASP A 72 -12.96 19.86 17.65
CA ASP A 72 -11.63 19.40 17.22
C ASP A 72 -11.67 18.02 16.55
N ASP A 73 -12.49 17.09 17.08
CA ASP A 73 -12.69 15.75 16.50
C ASP A 73 -13.43 15.84 15.15
N ILE A 74 -14.38 16.78 15.02
CA ILE A 74 -15.10 17.03 13.76
C ILE A 74 -14.16 17.60 12.71
N GLU A 75 -13.35 18.61 13.06
CA GLU A 75 -12.38 19.23 12.14
C GLU A 75 -11.31 18.22 11.70
N SER A 76 -10.76 17.47 12.65
CA SER A 76 -9.80 16.39 12.37
C SER A 76 -10.41 15.33 11.45
N GLY A 77 -11.66 14.97 11.69
CA GLY A 77 -12.41 14.05 10.85
C GLY A 77 -12.65 14.59 9.44
N GLN A 78 -13.02 15.87 9.30
CA GLN A 78 -13.18 16.52 7.99
C GLN A 78 -11.86 16.61 7.22
N ALA A 79 -10.75 16.87 7.90
CA ALA A 79 -9.41 16.87 7.29
C ALA A 79 -9.05 15.48 6.75
N LEU A 80 -9.25 14.43 7.55
CA LEU A 80 -9.05 13.04 7.13
C LEU A 80 -9.97 12.65 5.98
N LEU A 81 -11.20 13.15 5.95
CA LEU A 81 -12.15 12.88 4.88
C LEU A 81 -11.67 13.47 3.55
N LYS A 82 -11.19 14.73 3.55
CA LYS A 82 -10.60 15.37 2.37
C LYS A 82 -9.36 14.62 1.88
N GLU A 83 -8.46 14.24 2.80
CA GLU A 83 -7.24 13.51 2.44
C GLU A 83 -7.56 12.11 1.88
N GLY A 84 -8.50 11.39 2.50
CA GLY A 84 -8.97 10.09 2.04
C GLY A 84 -9.60 10.17 0.64
N GLN A 85 -10.40 11.20 0.37
CA GLN A 85 -11.00 11.45 -0.94
C GLN A 85 -9.93 11.75 -2.00
N ALA A 86 -8.94 12.58 -1.68
CA ALA A 86 -7.85 12.91 -2.59
C ALA A 86 -7.02 11.66 -2.95
N LYS A 87 -6.68 10.83 -1.96
CA LYS A 87 -5.98 9.55 -2.18
C LYS A 87 -6.81 8.59 -3.03
N LEU A 88 -8.10 8.46 -2.74
CA LEU A 88 -8.99 7.59 -3.51
C LEU A 88 -9.09 8.05 -4.96
N ALA A 89 -9.28 9.34 -5.21
CA ALA A 89 -9.35 9.91 -6.54
C ALA A 89 -8.04 9.66 -7.32
N SER A 90 -6.88 9.90 -6.70
CA SER A 90 -5.58 9.62 -7.32
C SER A 90 -5.41 8.14 -7.71
N SER A 91 -5.78 7.22 -6.82
CA SER A 91 -5.68 5.78 -7.11
C SER A 91 -6.67 5.31 -8.19
N LEU A 92 -7.86 5.92 -8.26
CA LEU A 92 -8.83 5.64 -9.33
C LEU A 92 -8.33 6.14 -10.69
N ILE A 93 -7.71 7.31 -10.75
CA ILE A 93 -7.07 7.83 -11.97
C ILE A 93 -5.97 6.87 -12.43
N LYS A 94 -5.07 6.45 -11.52
CA LYS A 94 -4.03 5.45 -11.83
C LYS A 94 -4.61 4.14 -12.36
N LEU A 95 -5.73 3.68 -11.80
CA LEU A 95 -6.42 2.48 -12.25
C LEU A 95 -7.00 2.66 -13.67
N GLU A 96 -7.56 3.82 -13.98
CA GLU A 96 -8.10 4.15 -15.30
C GLU A 96 -6.98 4.25 -16.34
N ASP A 97 -5.88 4.92 -16.03
CA ASP A 97 -4.70 5.03 -16.91
C ASP A 97 -4.09 3.67 -17.20
N SER A 98 -4.03 2.80 -16.18
CA SER A 98 -3.59 1.41 -16.32
C SER A 98 -4.51 0.60 -17.24
N LYS A 99 -5.80 0.96 -17.34
CA LYS A 99 -6.75 0.35 -18.28
C LYS A 99 -6.65 0.95 -19.69
N LYS A 100 -6.47 2.27 -19.83
CA LYS A 100 -6.29 2.94 -21.14
C LYS A 100 -5.00 2.53 -21.84
N LYS A 101 -3.90 2.35 -21.11
CA LYS A 101 -2.67 1.75 -21.67
C LYS A 101 -2.90 0.35 -22.25
N LYS A 102 -3.84 -0.44 -21.70
CA LYS A 102 -4.21 -1.76 -22.23
C LYS A 102 -5.04 -1.69 -23.52
N SER A 103 -5.82 -0.64 -23.74
CA SER A 103 -6.61 -0.49 -24.98
C SER A 103 -5.80 0.07 -26.14
N CYS A 104 -4.82 0.94 -25.88
CA CYS A 104 -3.99 1.56 -26.92
C CYS A 104 -2.89 0.62 -27.46
N ALA A 105 -2.41 -0.35 -26.67
CA ALA A 105 -1.40 -1.33 -27.09
C ALA A 105 -1.93 -2.52 -27.94
N ARG A 106 -3.19 -2.46 -28.39
CA ARG A 106 -3.87 -3.53 -29.17
C ARG A 106 -4.18 -3.14 -30.62
N LEU A 107 -3.64 -2.03 -31.11
CA LEU A 107 -3.69 -1.61 -32.52
C LEU A 107 -2.28 -1.76 -33.12
#